data_AF-A0A7C2PIC1-F1
#
_entry.id   AF-A0A7C2PIC1-F1
#
_cell.length_a   1.000
_cell.length_b   1.000
_cell.length_c   1.000
_cell.angle_alpha   90.00
_cell.angle_beta   90.00
_cell.angle_gamma   90.00
#
_symmetry.space_group_name_H-M   'P 1'
#
loop_
_entity.id
_entity.type
_entity.pdbx_description
1 polymer ?
#
loop_
_entity_poly.entity_id
_entity_poly.type
_entity_poly.pdbx_seq_one_letter_code
_entity_poly.pdbx_strand_id
1 'polypeptide(L)'
;MKENFMKGYGKYILFVVVIVITLLWLSGFFTPKIKSGEIKPHAKKVSGLKVGEVEVVEALQTPYFGLVQPDDRAEIASRVFGRVERVFVKEGDAVSTGKLLA
;
A
#
# COMPACT_ATOMS: atom_id res chain seq x y z
N MET A 1 46.02 24.73 -82.16
CA MET A 1 46.44 23.50 -81.43
C MET A 1 45.97 23.56 -79.97
N LYS A 2 44.65 23.50 -79.69
CA LYS A 2 44.12 23.48 -78.30
C LYS A 2 42.67 23.00 -78.15
N GLU A 3 41.88 22.96 -79.22
CA GLU A 3 40.43 22.73 -79.10
C GLU A 3 39.99 21.25 -79.07
N ASN A 4 40.72 20.36 -79.74
CA ASN A 4 40.35 18.94 -79.81
C ASN A 4 40.87 18.08 -78.63
N PHE A 5 41.83 18.59 -77.85
CA PHE A 5 42.31 17.88 -76.66
C PHE A 5 41.22 17.89 -75.56
N MET A 6 40.42 18.96 -75.45
CA MET A 6 39.44 19.12 -74.37
C MET A 6 38.16 18.27 -74.55
N LYS A 7 37.82 17.87 -75.78
CA LYS A 7 36.65 17.01 -76.07
C LYS A 7 36.90 15.53 -75.77
N GLY A 8 38.17 15.08 -75.77
CA GLY A 8 38.54 13.69 -75.45
C GLY A 8 38.50 13.39 -73.95
N TYR A 9 38.93 14.34 -73.10
CA TYR A 9 38.97 14.16 -71.64
C TYR A 9 37.64 14.34 -70.93
N GLY A 10 36.64 14.96 -71.59
CA GLY A 10 35.31 15.16 -71.03
C GLY A 10 34.63 13.86 -70.58
N LYS A 11 34.84 12.76 -71.32
CA LYS A 11 34.30 11.44 -70.96
C LYS A 11 34.92 10.90 -69.66
N TYR A 12 36.22 11.11 -69.46
CA TYR A 12 36.92 10.66 -68.26
C TYR A 12 36.58 11.53 -67.04
N ILE A 13 36.46 12.85 -67.23
CA ILE A 13 36.02 13.77 -66.16
C ILE A 13 34.59 13.43 -65.72
N LEU A 14 33.68 13.19 -66.67
CA LEU A 14 32.31 12.78 -66.36
C LEU A 14 32.28 11.45 -65.59
N PHE A 15 33.10 10.48 -65.99
CA PHE A 15 33.21 9.19 -65.31
C PHE A 15 33.70 9.33 -63.86
N VAL A 16 34.73 10.15 -63.62
CA VAL A 16 35.24 10.42 -62.27
C VAL A 16 34.18 11.11 -61.40
N VAL A 17 33.44 12.07 -61.96
CA VAL A 17 32.35 12.77 -61.24
C VAL A 17 31.26 11.79 -60.82
N VAL A 18 30.85 10.88 -61.71
CA VAL A 18 29.85 9.85 -61.37
C VAL A 18 30.35 8.95 -60.24
N ILE A 19 31.61 8.50 -60.27
CA ILE A 19 32.19 7.68 -59.19
C ILE A 19 32.17 8.42 -57.85
N VAL A 20 32.59 9.68 -57.80
CA VAL A 20 32.63 10.46 -56.56
C VAL A 20 31.23 10.66 -55.98
N ILE A 21 30.23 10.94 -56.81
CA ILE A 21 28.83 11.06 -56.37
C ILE A 21 28.33 9.73 -55.80
N THR A 22 28.67 8.62 -56.45
CA THR A 22 28.28 7.28 -55.98
C THR A 22 28.90 6.95 -54.63
N LEU A 23 30.18 7.33 -54.41
CA LEU A 23 30.86 7.16 -53.13
C LEU A 23 30.25 8.02 -52.01
N LEU A 24 29.91 9.28 -52.30
CA LEU A 24 29.24 10.16 -51.34
C LEU A 24 27.85 9.62 -50.96
N TRP A 25 27.11 9.08 -51.92
CA TRP A 25 25.82 8.44 -51.69
C TRP A 25 25.95 7.20 -50.80
N LEU A 26 26.89 6.30 -51.11
CA LEU A 26 27.14 5.08 -50.34
C LEU A 26 27.65 5.36 -48.92
N SER A 27 28.46 6.42 -48.75
CA SER A 27 28.97 6.83 -47.44
C SER A 27 27.89 7.39 -46.50
N GLY A 28 26.65 7.57 -46.99
CA GLY A 28 25.56 8.14 -46.22
C GLY A 28 25.80 9.61 -45.86
N PHE A 29 26.62 10.32 -46.63
CA PHE A 29 26.92 11.74 -46.37
C PHE A 29 25.66 12.61 -46.41
N PHE A 30 24.67 12.23 -47.23
CA PHE A 30 23.38 12.91 -47.33
C PHE A 30 22.34 12.45 -46.30
N THR A 31 22.63 11.43 -45.49
CA THR A 31 21.71 11.02 -44.42
C THR A 31 22.01 11.78 -43.13
N PRO A 32 21.01 12.44 -42.52
CA PRO A 32 21.20 13.12 -41.25
C PRO A 32 21.60 12.10 -40.18
N LYS A 33 22.80 12.26 -39.62
CA LYS A 33 23.27 11.41 -38.52
C LYS A 33 22.38 11.66 -37.30
N ILE A 34 21.61 10.65 -36.89
CA ILE A 34 20.80 10.71 -35.67
C ILE A 34 21.78 10.77 -34.48
N LYS A 35 21.69 11.82 -33.68
CA LYS A 35 22.48 11.93 -32.44
C LYS A 35 21.96 10.86 -31.48
N SER A 36 22.84 9.94 -31.09
CA SER A 36 22.53 8.95 -30.05
C SER A 36 22.42 9.68 -28.71
N GLY A 37 21.20 9.94 -28.27
CA GLY A 37 20.87 10.51 -26.97
C GLY A 37 19.64 9.80 -26.40
N GLU A 38 19.68 9.48 -25.11
CA GLU A 38 18.61 8.76 -24.41
C GLU A 38 17.31 9.59 -24.40
N ILE A 39 16.25 9.04 -24.98
CA ILE A 39 14.90 9.58 -24.84
C ILE A 39 14.43 9.18 -23.43
N LYS A 40 14.42 10.12 -22.48
CA LYS A 40 13.83 9.88 -21.16
C LYS A 40 12.35 9.55 -21.34
N PRO A 41 11.87 8.35 -20.93
CA PRO A 41 10.47 8.01 -21.09
C PRO A 41 9.60 8.96 -20.26
N HIS A 42 8.68 9.65 -20.91
CA HIS A 42 7.66 10.43 -20.21
C HIS A 42 6.79 9.48 -19.40
N ALA A 43 6.81 9.62 -18.07
CA ALA A 43 5.95 8.86 -17.17
C ALA A 43 4.47 9.10 -17.54
N LYS A 44 3.77 8.03 -17.90
CA LYS A 44 2.34 8.04 -18.19
C LYS A 44 1.59 8.40 -16.90
N LYS A 45 1.02 9.60 -16.82
CA LYS A 45 0.12 9.98 -15.71
C LYS A 45 -1.08 9.04 -15.71
N VAL A 46 -1.21 8.23 -14.66
CA VAL A 46 -2.39 7.40 -14.42
C VAL A 46 -3.44 8.30 -13.78
N SER A 47 -4.48 8.66 -14.54
CA SER A 47 -5.65 9.40 -14.06
C SER A 47 -6.81 8.43 -13.85
N GLY A 48 -7.54 8.58 -12.74
CA GLY A 48 -8.70 7.74 -12.40
C GLY A 48 -8.64 7.02 -11.05
N LEU A 49 -7.63 7.27 -10.22
CA LEU A 49 -7.60 6.78 -8.84
C LEU A 49 -8.65 7.55 -8.01
N LYS A 50 -9.73 6.87 -7.64
CA LYS A 50 -10.66 7.35 -6.62
C LYS A 50 -10.00 7.12 -5.26
N VAL A 51 -9.36 8.16 -4.74
CA VAL A 51 -8.88 8.18 -3.37
C VAL A 51 -10.04 8.66 -2.50
N GLY A 52 -10.58 7.78 -1.68
CA GLY A 52 -11.58 8.14 -0.66
C GLY A 52 -10.86 8.48 0.64
N GLU A 53 -11.27 9.55 1.31
CA GLU A 53 -10.84 9.81 2.68
C GLU A 53 -11.49 8.80 3.62
N VAL A 54 -10.69 8.22 4.51
CA VAL A 54 -11.16 7.25 5.50
C VAL A 54 -11.58 8.03 6.74
N GLU A 55 -12.87 8.06 7.02
CA GLU A 55 -13.39 8.61 8.27
C GLU A 55 -13.11 7.63 9.41
N VAL A 56 -12.49 8.11 10.48
CA VAL A 56 -12.30 7.34 11.71
C VAL A 56 -13.63 7.33 12.45
N VAL A 57 -14.42 6.28 12.23
CA VAL A 57 -15.66 6.06 12.97
C VAL A 57 -15.30 5.69 14.39
N GLU A 58 -15.81 6.44 15.37
CA GLU A 58 -15.64 6.12 16.79
C GLU A 58 -16.17 4.71 17.07
N ALA A 59 -15.40 3.93 17.82
CA ALA A 59 -15.65 2.52 18.08
C ALA A 59 -17.09 2.31 18.57
N LEU A 60 -17.80 1.38 17.92
CA LEU A 60 -19.16 1.00 18.31
C LEU A 60 -19.17 0.58 19.78
N GLN A 61 -19.80 1.40 20.62
CA GLN A 61 -20.05 1.06 22.01
C GLN A 61 -21.04 -0.10 22.05
N THR A 62 -20.50 -1.31 22.22
CA THR A 62 -21.30 -2.52 22.31
C THR A 62 -21.77 -2.66 23.76
N PRO A 63 -23.07 -2.59 24.05
CA PRO A 63 -23.57 -2.81 25.40
C PRO A 63 -23.38 -4.29 25.77
N TYR A 64 -22.76 -4.53 26.92
CA TYR A 64 -22.61 -5.86 27.49
C TYR A 64 -23.57 -6.02 28.66
N PHE A 65 -24.26 -7.16 28.70
CA PHE A 65 -25.05 -7.56 29.85
C PHE A 65 -24.18 -8.43 30.76
N GLY A 66 -24.24 -8.16 32.06
CA GLY A 66 -23.54 -8.94 33.09
C GLY A 66 -24.47 -9.26 34.25
N LEU A 67 -24.14 -10.32 34.97
CA LEU A 67 -24.81 -10.68 36.22
C LEU A 67 -23.91 -10.26 37.39
N VAL A 68 -24.50 -9.64 38.41
CA VAL A 68 -23.78 -9.35 39.67
C VAL A 68 -23.84 -10.60 40.53
N GLN A 69 -22.69 -11.18 40.82
CA GLN A 69 -22.54 -12.34 41.69
C GLN A 69 -21.73 -11.95 42.93
N PRO A 70 -22.08 -12.43 44.14
CA PRO A 70 -21.23 -12.27 45.31
C PRO A 70 -19.88 -12.97 45.08
N ASP A 71 -18.80 -12.30 45.46
CA ASP A 71 -17.43 -12.82 45.36
C ASP A 71 -17.24 -14.02 46.30
N ASP A 72 -17.73 -13.90 47.54
CA ASP A 72 -17.64 -14.92 48.58
C ASP A 72 -19.00 -15.34 49.13
N ARG A 73 -19.11 -16.62 49.50
CA ARG A 73 -20.27 -17.19 50.19
C ARG A 73 -19.84 -17.97 51.43
N ALA A 74 -20.44 -17.63 52.57
CA ALA A 74 -20.27 -18.38 53.81
C ALA A 74 -21.48 -19.30 54.04
N GLU A 75 -21.23 -20.59 54.18
CA GLU A 75 -22.22 -21.58 54.63
C GLU A 75 -21.86 -21.99 56.05
N ILE A 76 -22.81 -21.82 56.99
CA ILE A 76 -22.56 -21.99 58.42
C ILE A 76 -23.38 -23.18 58.92
N ALA A 77 -22.74 -24.05 59.69
CA ALA A 77 -23.37 -25.20 60.34
C ALA A 77 -22.91 -25.33 61.80
N SER A 78 -23.80 -25.84 62.65
CA SER A 78 -23.47 -26.16 64.04
C SER A 78 -22.48 -27.31 64.12
N ARG A 79 -21.42 -27.17 64.91
CA ARG A 79 -20.41 -28.22 65.10
C ARG A 79 -20.91 -29.42 65.91
N VAL A 80 -21.97 -29.21 66.68
CA VAL A 80 -22.57 -30.21 67.58
C VAL A 80 -24.08 -30.15 67.47
N PHE A 81 -24.73 -31.27 67.78
CA PHE A 81 -26.18 -31.35 67.82
C PHE A 81 -26.74 -30.73 69.11
N GLY A 82 -27.85 -30.03 68.99
CA GLY A 82 -28.53 -29.38 70.10
C GLY A 82 -29.90 -28.85 69.69
N ARG A 83 -30.62 -28.27 70.66
CA ARG A 83 -31.91 -27.62 70.42
C ARG A 83 -31.68 -26.13 70.16
N VAL A 84 -32.23 -25.60 69.07
CA VAL A 84 -32.22 -24.15 68.80
C VAL A 84 -33.23 -23.48 69.73
N GLU A 85 -32.76 -22.54 70.56
CA GLU A 85 -33.63 -21.80 71.49
C GLU A 85 -34.23 -20.56 70.81
N ARG A 86 -33.41 -19.82 70.03
CA ARG A 86 -33.79 -18.56 69.38
C ARG A 86 -33.09 -18.41 68.02
N VAL A 87 -33.64 -17.54 67.18
CA VAL A 87 -33.05 -17.13 65.88
C VAL A 87 -33.15 -15.62 65.77
N PHE A 88 -32.04 -14.96 65.45
CA PHE A 88 -31.91 -13.49 65.52
C PHE A 88 -31.88 -12.80 64.16
N VAL A 89 -31.88 -13.56 63.06
CA VAL A 89 -31.82 -13.04 61.69
C VAL A 89 -32.88 -13.68 60.80
N LYS A 90 -33.25 -12.98 59.73
CA LYS A 90 -34.15 -13.47 58.68
C LYS A 90 -33.46 -13.48 57.32
N GLU A 91 -34.00 -14.25 56.40
CA GLU A 91 -33.52 -14.27 55.02
C GLU A 91 -33.60 -12.88 54.38
N GLY A 92 -32.52 -12.47 53.71
CA GLY A 92 -32.39 -11.13 53.12
C GLY A 92 -31.81 -10.08 54.06
N ASP A 93 -31.63 -10.37 55.36
CA ASP A 93 -30.98 -9.45 56.28
C ASP A 93 -29.51 -9.27 55.93
N ALA A 94 -29.06 -8.00 55.87
CA ALA A 94 -27.64 -7.69 55.85
C ALA A 94 -27.02 -7.96 57.24
N VAL A 95 -25.93 -8.71 57.26
CA VAL A 95 -25.20 -9.09 58.48
C VAL A 95 -23.73 -8.75 58.35
N SER A 96 -23.08 -8.45 59.47
CA SER A 96 -21.64 -8.21 59.56
C SER A 96 -20.94 -9.34 60.30
N THR A 97 -19.62 -9.42 60.12
CA THR A 97 -18.78 -10.39 60.82
C THR A 97 -18.95 -10.25 62.34
N GLY A 98 -19.18 -11.38 63.01
CA GLY A 98 -19.37 -11.46 64.46
C GLY A 98 -20.81 -11.29 64.95
N LYS A 99 -21.79 -11.06 64.05
CA LYS A 99 -23.20 -11.02 64.42
C LYS A 99 -23.71 -12.40 64.85
N LEU A 100 -24.43 -12.45 65.98
CA LEU A 100 -25.10 -13.67 66.45
C LEU A 100 -26.31 -14.00 65.55
N LEU A 101 -26.36 -15.24 65.07
CA LEU A 101 -27.40 -15.70 64.13
C LEU A 101 -28.50 -16.53 64.82
N ALA A 102 -28.11 -17.46 65.70
CA ALA A 102 -28.99 -18.37 66.44
C ALA A 102 -28.33 -18.81 67.76
#